data_AF-A0A920NBW6-F1
#
_entry.id   AF-A0A920NBW6-F1
#
_cell.length_a   1.000
_cell.length_b   1.000
_cell.length_c   1.000
_cell.angle_alpha   90.00
_cell.angle_beta   90.00
_cell.angle_gamma   90.00
#
_symmetry.space_group_name_H-M   'P 1'
#
loop_
_entity.id
_entity.type
_entity.pdbx_description
1 polymer ?
#
loop_
_entity_poly.entity_id
_entity_poly.type
_entity_poly.pdbx_seq_one_letter_code
_entity_poly.pdbx_strand_id
1 'polypeptide(L)'
;MSPIYNKLGESPVWHINIDQIQRTGISEELDDDLAQLCTDLGDLWSAQLSFTEKLNAFLDHPNDWSKISENLADIRAEVDHIRWHSTSIESPLDTMGQYAYSQLED
;
A
#
# COMPACT_ATOMS: atom_id res chain seq x y z
N MET A 1 -8.84 -4.15 -21.25
CA MET A 1 -8.12 -4.13 -19.95
C MET A 1 -9.00 -3.40 -18.96
N SER A 2 -9.24 -3.98 -17.78
CA SER A 2 -10.04 -3.33 -16.74
C SER A 2 -9.37 -2.00 -16.32
N PRO A 3 -10.14 -0.92 -16.06
CA PRO A 3 -9.59 0.39 -15.67
C PRO A 3 -8.67 0.34 -14.43
N ILE A 4 -8.85 -0.67 -13.58
CA ILE A 4 -8.13 -0.86 -12.32
C ILE A 4 -6.64 -1.16 -12.55
N TYR A 5 -6.29 -1.89 -13.61
CA TYR A 5 -4.90 -2.28 -13.89
C TYR A 5 -3.99 -1.09 -14.23
N ASN A 6 -4.54 0.09 -14.54
CA ASN A 6 -3.74 1.30 -14.80
C ASN A 6 -3.36 2.06 -13.52
N LYS A 7 -3.97 1.76 -12.36
CA LYS A 7 -3.73 2.48 -11.10
C LYS A 7 -2.73 1.80 -10.16
N LEU A 8 -2.46 0.51 -10.38
CA LEU A 8 -1.57 -0.29 -9.54
C LEU A 8 -0.20 -0.35 -10.21
N GLY A 9 0.86 0.06 -9.52
CA GLY A 9 2.22 -0.18 -9.97
C GLY A 9 2.49 -1.67 -10.22
N GLU A 10 3.63 -2.00 -10.82
CA GLU A 10 4.00 -3.33 -11.37
C GLU A 10 4.10 -4.50 -10.36
N SER A 11 3.43 -4.48 -9.20
CA SER A 11 3.48 -5.58 -8.23
C SER A 11 2.50 -6.71 -8.59
N PRO A 12 2.98 -7.92 -8.96
CA PRO A 12 2.14 -9.03 -9.39
C PRO A 12 1.29 -9.66 -8.27
N VAL A 13 1.65 -9.46 -6.99
CA VAL A 13 0.92 -10.04 -5.85
C VAL A 13 -0.44 -9.35 -5.66
N TRP A 14 -0.53 -8.04 -5.87
CA TRP A 14 -1.76 -7.27 -5.67
C TRP A 14 -2.75 -7.44 -6.82
N HIS A 15 -2.25 -7.58 -8.04
CA HIS A 15 -3.05 -7.96 -9.21
C HIS A 15 -3.79 -9.29 -9.00
N ILE A 16 -3.15 -10.27 -8.35
CA ILE A 16 -3.78 -11.58 -8.06
C ILE A 16 -4.91 -11.42 -7.03
N ASN A 17 -4.76 -10.52 -6.05
CA ASN A 17 -5.76 -10.35 -4.99
C ASN A 17 -7.03 -9.65 -5.51
N ILE A 18 -6.89 -8.65 -6.39
CA ILE A 18 -8.04 -8.00 -7.04
C ILE A 18 -8.81 -8.99 -7.90
N ASP A 19 -8.12 -9.74 -8.76
CA ASP A 19 -8.76 -10.73 -9.62
C ASP A 19 -9.50 -11.80 -8.80
N GLN A 20 -8.96 -12.19 -7.64
CA GLN A 20 -9.61 -13.14 -6.74
C GLN A 20 -10.84 -12.54 -6.06
N ILE A 21 -10.77 -11.30 -5.60
CA ILE A 21 -11.89 -10.61 -4.96
C ILE A 21 -12.99 -10.30 -5.99
N GLN A 22 -12.65 -9.85 -7.20
CA GLN A 22 -13.65 -9.61 -8.25
C GLN A 22 -14.40 -10.88 -8.65
N ARG A 23 -13.75 -12.04 -8.58
CA ARG A 23 -14.40 -13.35 -8.85
C ARG A 23 -15.43 -13.76 -7.80
N THR A 24 -15.50 -13.10 -6.64
CA THR A 24 -16.56 -13.38 -5.64
C THR A 24 -17.91 -12.78 -6.03
N GLY A 25 -17.98 -11.97 -7.10
CA GLY A 25 -19.20 -11.31 -7.55
C GLY A 25 -19.44 -9.95 -6.87
N ILE A 26 -18.38 -9.32 -6.37
CA ILE A 26 -18.45 -7.96 -5.83
C ILE A 26 -19.05 -6.97 -6.85
N SER A 27 -19.84 -6.02 -6.35
CA SER A 27 -20.45 -4.98 -7.18
C SER A 27 -19.39 -4.14 -7.88
N GLU A 28 -19.61 -3.82 -9.17
CA GLU A 28 -18.76 -2.89 -9.94
C GLU A 28 -18.71 -1.49 -9.31
N GLU A 29 -19.70 -1.13 -8.47
CA GLU A 29 -19.69 0.15 -7.72
C GLU A 29 -18.54 0.23 -6.69
N LEU A 30 -17.97 -0.92 -6.30
CA LEU A 30 -16.86 -1.02 -5.34
C LEU A 30 -15.49 -1.14 -6.02
N ASP A 31 -15.43 -1.13 -7.36
CA ASP A 31 -14.19 -1.34 -8.11
C ASP A 31 -13.12 -0.28 -7.79
N ASP A 32 -13.51 0.98 -7.62
CA ASP A 32 -12.57 2.06 -7.30
C ASP A 32 -12.03 1.93 -5.86
N ASP A 33 -12.88 1.58 -4.89
CA ASP A 33 -12.45 1.34 -3.50
C ASP A 33 -11.56 0.11 -3.40
N LEU A 34 -11.92 -0.99 -4.09
CA LEU A 34 -11.11 -2.19 -4.14
C LEU A 34 -9.74 -1.92 -4.77
N ALA A 35 -9.70 -1.18 -5.88
CA ALA A 35 -8.45 -0.78 -6.53
C ALA A 35 -7.57 0.04 -5.59
N GLN A 36 -8.15 1.07 -4.96
CA GLN A 36 -7.41 1.94 -4.06
C GLN A 36 -6.90 1.18 -2.84
N LEU A 37 -7.73 0.33 -2.23
CA LEU A 37 -7.33 -0.54 -1.12
C LEU A 37 -6.13 -1.41 -1.50
N CYS A 38 -6.18 -2.07 -2.66
CA CYS A 38 -5.08 -2.92 -3.11
C CYS A 38 -3.81 -2.13 -3.45
N THR A 39 -3.93 -0.92 -4.01
CA THR A 39 -2.80 -0.01 -4.24
C THR A 39 -2.16 0.37 -2.91
N ASP A 40 -2.94 0.89 -1.97
CA ASP A 40 -2.43 1.38 -0.70
C ASP A 40 -1.82 0.26 0.14
N LEU A 41 -2.43 -0.93 0.18
CA LEU A 41 -1.82 -2.10 0.83
C LEU A 41 -0.46 -2.48 0.22
N GLY A 42 -0.35 -2.36 -1.10
CA GLY A 42 0.88 -2.67 -1.80
C GLY A 42 1.99 -1.66 -1.62
N ASP A 43 1.64 -0.38 -1.67
CA ASP A 43 2.58 0.70 -1.40
C ASP A 43 3.00 0.72 0.07
N LEU A 44 2.09 0.46 1.02
CA LEU A 44 2.44 0.30 2.44
C LEU A 44 3.44 -0.84 2.66
N TRP A 45 3.20 -2.01 2.06
CA TRP A 45 4.12 -3.14 2.16
C TRP A 45 5.50 -2.78 1.60
N SER A 46 5.54 -2.18 0.42
CA SER A 46 6.79 -1.83 -0.26
C SER A 46 7.54 -0.72 0.47
N ALA A 47 6.84 0.30 0.96
CA ALA A 47 7.41 1.40 1.73
C ALA A 47 7.95 0.91 3.08
N GLN A 48 7.30 -0.06 3.74
CA GLN A 48 7.84 -0.69 4.95
C GLN A 48 9.17 -1.40 4.68
N LEU A 49 9.30 -2.11 3.56
CA LEU A 49 10.55 -2.75 3.15
C LEU A 49 11.64 -1.70 2.88
N SER A 50 11.33 -0.67 2.08
CA SER A 50 12.26 0.43 1.79
C SER A 50 12.73 1.13 3.07
N PHE A 51 11.79 1.48 3.97
CA PHE A 51 12.11 2.08 5.28
C PHE A 51 13.08 1.21 6.10
N THR A 52 12.87 -0.10 6.10
CA THR A 52 13.75 -1.06 6.79
C THR A 52 15.15 -1.07 6.18
N GLU A 53 15.26 -1.04 4.85
CA GLU A 53 16.55 -0.95 4.15
C GLU A 53 17.29 0.36 4.48
N LYS A 54 16.59 1.50 4.49
CA LYS A 54 17.16 2.80 4.85
C LYS A 54 17.61 2.88 6.31
N LEU A 55 16.86 2.26 7.22
CA LEU A 55 17.27 2.12 8.61
C LEU A 55 18.55 1.29 8.75
N ASN A 56 18.67 0.18 8.02
CA ASN A 56 19.90 -0.61 8.05
C ASN A 56 21.09 0.20 7.51
N ALA A 57 20.92 0.91 6.40
CA ALA A 57 21.97 1.77 5.84
C ALA A 57 22.41 2.89 6.81
N PHE A 58 21.47 3.44 7.60
CA PHE A 58 21.79 4.40 8.66
C PHE A 58 22.69 3.80 9.75
N LEU A 59 22.43 2.54 10.14
CA LEU A 59 23.20 1.85 11.18
C LEU A 59 24.62 1.45 10.73
N ASP A 60 24.83 1.23 9.43
CA ASP A 60 26.13 0.81 8.87
C ASP A 60 27.20 1.93 8.82
N HIS A 61 26.80 3.19 9.06
CA HIS A 61 27.67 4.36 8.90
C HIS A 61 27.74 5.26 10.16
N PRO A 62 28.07 4.72 11.35
CA PRO A 62 27.93 5.45 12.62
C PRO A 62 28.86 6.66 12.80
N ASN A 63 29.91 6.79 11.98
CA ASN A 63 30.90 7.87 12.07
C ASN A 63 31.00 8.71 10.78
N ASP A 64 30.13 8.51 9.80
CA ASP A 64 30.09 9.27 8.56
C ASP A 64 28.86 10.19 8.55
N TRP A 65 29.08 11.45 8.96
CA TRP A 65 28.01 12.44 9.06
C TRP A 65 27.36 12.79 7.71
N SER A 66 28.09 12.64 6.60
CA SER A 66 27.50 12.85 5.27
C SER A 66 26.47 11.76 4.99
N LYS A 67 26.85 10.50 5.19
CA LYS A 67 25.96 9.34 5.02
C LYS A 67 24.79 9.36 5.99
N ILE A 68 25.04 9.72 7.25
CA ILE A 68 23.98 9.92 8.24
C ILE A 68 22.95 10.93 7.74
N SER A 69 23.38 12.08 7.22
CA SER A 69 22.45 13.12 6.76
C SER A 69 21.60 12.68 5.56
N GLU A 70 22.21 11.98 4.59
CA GLU A 70 21.52 11.39 3.44
C GLU A 70 20.49 10.35 3.90
N ASN A 71 20.90 9.42 4.76
CA ASN A 71 20.03 8.36 5.24
C ASN A 71 18.85 8.91 6.06
N LEU A 72 19.04 9.96 6.86
CA LEU A 72 17.95 10.60 7.60
C LEU A 72 16.93 11.27 6.67
N ALA A 73 17.39 11.87 5.56
CA ALA A 73 16.49 12.44 4.55
C ALA A 73 15.67 11.35 3.85
N ASP A 74 16.31 10.24 3.48
CA ASP A 74 15.65 9.07 2.88
C ASP A 74 14.61 8.47 3.84
N ILE A 75 14.99 8.23 5.10
CA ILE A 75 14.09 7.73 6.15
C ILE A 75 12.87 8.65 6.29
N ARG A 76 13.08 9.98 6.26
CA ARG A 76 11.98 10.93 6.36
C ARG A 76 11.03 10.83 5.16
N ALA A 77 11.56 10.69 3.95
CA ALA A 77 10.74 10.51 2.75
C ALA A 77 9.88 9.24 2.85
N GLU A 78 10.45 8.12 3.32
CA GLU A 78 9.69 6.89 3.53
C GLU A 78 8.62 7.02 4.62
N VAL A 79 8.90 7.74 5.71
CA VAL A 79 7.89 8.03 6.75
C VAL A 79 6.72 8.83 6.19
N ASP A 80 7.01 9.87 5.38
CA ASP A 80 5.95 10.68 4.76
C ASP A 80 5.14 9.85 3.74
N HIS A 81 5.79 8.94 3.00
CA HIS A 81 5.14 8.03 2.06
C HIS A 81 4.21 7.02 2.77
N ILE A 82 4.71 6.34 3.82
CA ILE A 82 3.89 5.44 4.66
C ILE A 82 2.71 6.20 5.25
N ARG A 83 2.93 7.41 5.76
CA ARG A 83 1.85 8.23 6.33
C ARG A 83 0.76 8.52 5.30
N TRP A 84 1.13 8.88 4.07
CA TRP A 84 0.16 9.15 3.02
C TRP A 84 -0.72 7.93 2.75
N HIS A 85 -0.14 6.77 2.47
CA HIS A 85 -0.93 5.57 2.19
C HIS A 85 -1.70 5.08 3.43
N SER A 86 -1.16 5.25 4.64
CA SER A 86 -1.87 4.90 5.89
C SER A 86 -3.12 5.74 6.12
N THR A 87 -3.14 6.98 5.62
CA THR A 87 -4.35 7.82 5.66
C THR A 87 -5.26 7.57 4.46
N SER A 88 -4.69 7.35 3.26
CA SER A 88 -5.45 7.09 2.03
C SER A 88 -6.30 5.81 2.13
N ILE A 89 -5.76 4.78 2.80
CA ILE A 89 -6.38 3.46 2.89
C ILE A 89 -7.62 3.42 3.81
N GLU A 90 -7.80 4.40 4.71
CA GLU A 90 -8.84 4.34 5.75
C GLU A 90 -10.25 4.16 5.17
N SER A 91 -10.63 5.01 4.20
CA SER A 91 -11.98 4.97 3.61
C SER A 91 -12.22 3.70 2.77
N PRO A 92 -11.34 3.29 1.84
CA PRO A 92 -11.51 2.03 1.12
C PRO A 92 -11.59 0.82 2.04
N LEU A 93 -10.80 0.80 3.12
CA LEU A 93 -10.79 -0.29 4.08
C LEU A 93 -12.11 -0.39 4.84
N ASP A 94 -12.68 0.74 5.26
CA ASP A 94 -13.99 0.80 5.90
C ASP A 94 -15.11 0.35 4.94
N THR A 95 -15.13 0.87 3.72
CA THR A 95 -16.15 0.50 2.71
C THR A 95 -16.11 -1.00 2.41
N MET A 96 -14.91 -1.53 2.13
CA MET A 96 -14.73 -2.95 1.81
C MET A 96 -15.03 -3.84 3.01
N GLY A 97 -14.71 -3.39 4.22
CA GLY A 97 -15.06 -4.08 5.47
C GLY A 97 -16.57 -4.15 5.70
N GLN A 98 -17.29 -3.04 5.48
CA GLN A 98 -18.76 -3.00 5.56
C GLN A 98 -19.41 -3.91 4.52
N TYR A 99 -18.91 -3.90 3.28
CA TYR A 99 -19.38 -4.81 2.24
C TYR A 99 -19.16 -6.27 2.63
N ALA A 100 -17.94 -6.64 3.05
CA ALA A 100 -17.65 -8.01 3.48
C ALA A 100 -18.54 -8.46 4.65
N TYR A 101 -18.84 -7.57 5.59
CA TYR A 101 -19.75 -7.85 6.70
C TYR A 101 -21.20 -8.06 6.24
N SER A 102 -21.70 -7.27 5.28
CA SER A 102 -23.07 -7.42 4.76
C SER A 102 -23.27 -8.77 4.05
N GLN A 103 -22.23 -9.33 3.45
CA GLN A 103 -22.29 -10.66 2.82
C GLN A 103 -22.41 -11.82 3.85
N LEU A 104 -22.25 -11.56 5.15
CA LEU A 104 -22.43 -12.56 6.22
C LEU A 104 -23.87 -12.62 6.74
N GLU A 105 -24.68 -11.59 6.47
CA GLU A 105 -26.05 -11.48 6.96
C GLU A 105 -27.10 -12.06 5.98
N ASP A 106 -26.64 -12.71 4.90
CA ASP A 106 -27.45 -13.43 3.89
C ASP A 106 -27.48 -14.96 4.10
#